data_AF-A0A365PKI1-F1
#
_entry.id   AF-A0A365PKI1-F1
#
_cell.length_a   1.000
_cell.length_b   1.000
_cell.length_c   1.000
_cell.angle_alpha   90.00
_cell.angle_beta   90.00
_cell.angle_gamma   90.00
#
_symmetry.space_group_name_H-M   'P 1'
#
loop_
_entity.id
_entity.type
_entity.pdbx_description
1 polymer ?
#
loop_
_entity_poly.entity_id
_entity_poly.type
_entity_poly.pdbx_seq_one_letter_code
_entity_poly.pdbx_strand_id
1 'polypeptide(L)'
;MGGICMLFGALQFWPAFRHRYPRWHRGFGALYMVTAQLAMIAAAIYLTITPVQTIYDSFSFYVGLWILVIIVTISLWLSIYHLKRKEYAQHQAYMAINFGALLTAPILRYNWVLGGILFPDVSFNTSNYWGAGILLPQCFVMGYLLLCLSRSFQKDRPFSLVAAQQIISKTRSLIVSGLIGILLLCLLTNIYYLSITPDLSLFSYAERYIPLGLIEVYNQAVLQHEGLRYWFIVASIGLIGIGIYFINASFLKIEVNHSRVRLLAIWLILFGLILGTILMIWAKYMGAPSITALSGGTHMGLFAVLNFLFVALLAYAVIQNKPYLIREWGLFLILCSVSLPMSYLILHFLMLLPIPEIFIQQGHVYRLAADAGPILLVFGLFYAAYSQATLSKFAR
;
A
#
# COMPACT_ATOMS: atom_id res chain seq x y z
N MET A 1 -17.61 2.45 -19.39
CA MET A 1 -17.82 2.80 -17.97
C MET A 1 -16.57 3.34 -17.29
N GLY A 2 -15.41 2.67 -17.39
CA GLY A 2 -14.16 3.16 -16.77
C GLY A 2 -13.76 4.61 -17.11
N GLY A 3 -13.77 5.00 -18.40
CA GLY A 3 -13.43 6.37 -18.81
C GLY A 3 -14.38 7.45 -18.26
N ILE A 4 -15.67 7.10 -18.10
CA ILE A 4 -16.68 7.97 -17.48
C ILE A 4 -16.35 8.15 -15.99
N CYS A 5 -16.03 7.07 -15.27
CA CYS A 5 -15.60 7.16 -13.86
C CYS A 5 -14.36 8.04 -13.70
N MET A 6 -13.39 7.93 -14.60
CA MET A 6 -12.15 8.72 -14.54
C MET A 6 -12.40 10.21 -14.79
N LEU A 7 -13.14 10.55 -15.84
CA LEU A 7 -13.44 11.95 -16.21
C LEU A 7 -14.26 12.65 -15.12
N PHE A 8 -15.35 12.03 -14.68
CA PHE A 8 -16.24 12.65 -13.69
C PHE A 8 -15.69 12.55 -12.27
N GLY A 9 -14.89 11.52 -11.96
CA GLY A 9 -14.23 11.39 -10.67
C GLY A 9 -13.18 12.48 -10.43
N ALA A 10 -12.42 12.88 -11.45
CA ALA A 10 -11.49 14.01 -11.33
C ALA A 10 -12.23 15.32 -10.94
N LEU A 11 -13.41 15.57 -11.53
CA LEU A 11 -14.25 16.71 -11.18
C LEU A 11 -14.79 16.66 -9.74
N GLN A 12 -14.85 15.48 -9.11
CA GLN A 12 -15.27 15.35 -7.70
C GLN A 12 -14.26 15.98 -6.73
N PHE A 13 -12.98 16.01 -7.09
CA PHE A 13 -11.90 16.53 -6.24
C PHE A 13 -11.52 17.98 -6.54
N TRP A 14 -12.11 18.61 -7.56
CA TRP A 14 -11.84 20.01 -7.90
C TRP A 14 -12.61 20.97 -6.96
N PRO A 15 -11.93 21.72 -6.06
CA PRO A 15 -12.58 22.57 -5.07
C PRO A 15 -13.42 23.69 -5.68
N ALA A 16 -12.87 24.42 -6.66
CA ALA A 16 -13.57 25.52 -7.32
C ALA A 16 -14.86 25.05 -8.04
N PHE A 17 -14.83 23.87 -8.67
CA PHE A 17 -16.00 23.29 -9.31
C PHE A 17 -17.09 22.93 -8.28
N ARG A 18 -16.70 22.30 -7.16
CA ARG A 18 -17.63 21.96 -6.07
C ARG A 18 -18.34 23.18 -5.49
N HIS A 19 -17.62 24.29 -5.32
CA HIS A 19 -18.19 25.53 -4.78
C HIS A 19 -19.08 26.28 -5.79
N ARG A 20 -18.67 26.34 -7.05
CA ARG A 20 -19.38 27.12 -8.09
C ARG A 20 -20.60 26.38 -8.66
N TYR A 21 -20.55 25.05 -8.75
CA TYR A 21 -21.58 24.23 -9.39
C TYR A 21 -22.05 23.03 -8.53
N PRO A 22 -22.67 23.27 -7.36
CA PRO A 22 -23.00 22.20 -6.39
C PRO A 22 -24.06 21.20 -6.88
N ARG A 23 -24.96 21.59 -7.80
CA ARG A 23 -25.93 20.66 -8.41
C ARG A 23 -25.24 19.70 -9.38
N TRP A 24 -24.33 20.21 -10.21
CA TRP A 24 -23.54 19.41 -11.15
C TRP A 24 -22.57 18.48 -10.42
N HIS A 25 -21.91 18.95 -9.37
CA HIS A 25 -21.05 18.12 -8.52
C HIS A 25 -21.81 16.88 -7.99
N ARG A 26 -23.03 17.09 -7.45
CA ARG A 26 -23.88 15.99 -6.95
C ARG A 26 -24.36 15.07 -8.07
N GLY A 27 -24.75 15.61 -9.22
CA GLY A 27 -25.14 14.82 -10.39
C GLY A 27 -24.02 13.93 -10.90
N PHE A 28 -22.81 14.49 -11.08
CA PHE A 28 -21.63 13.72 -11.47
C PHE A 28 -21.18 12.74 -10.40
N GLY A 29 -21.37 13.07 -9.11
CA GLY A 29 -21.09 12.15 -8.01
C GLY A 29 -22.01 10.93 -8.05
N ALA A 30 -23.31 11.14 -8.25
CA ALA A 30 -24.27 10.05 -8.40
C ALA A 30 -23.99 9.18 -9.63
N LEU A 31 -23.71 9.82 -10.79
CA LEU A 31 -23.32 9.11 -12.01
C LEU A 31 -22.05 8.28 -11.80
N TYR A 32 -21.03 8.86 -11.16
CA TYR A 32 -19.80 8.16 -10.81
C TYR A 32 -20.09 6.92 -9.95
N MET A 33 -20.88 7.06 -8.88
CA MET A 33 -21.16 5.93 -7.97
C MET A 33 -21.86 4.78 -8.70
N VAL A 34 -22.87 5.09 -9.51
CA VAL A 34 -23.61 4.06 -10.27
C VAL A 34 -22.70 3.39 -11.29
N THR A 35 -21.95 4.17 -12.07
CA THR A 35 -21.06 3.63 -13.12
C THR A 35 -19.89 2.84 -12.53
N ALA A 36 -19.33 3.25 -11.39
CA ALA A 36 -18.29 2.50 -10.68
C ALA A 36 -18.82 1.14 -10.21
N GLN A 37 -20.00 1.09 -9.59
CA GLN A 37 -20.58 -0.17 -9.13
C GLN A 37 -20.92 -1.11 -10.30
N LEU A 38 -21.52 -0.58 -11.37
CA LEU A 38 -21.82 -1.36 -12.57
C LEU A 38 -20.54 -1.89 -13.24
N ALA A 39 -19.47 -1.09 -13.25
CA ALA A 39 -18.17 -1.54 -13.74
C ALA A 39 -17.59 -2.68 -12.89
N MET A 40 -17.71 -2.62 -11.56
CA MET A 40 -17.24 -3.71 -10.68
C MET A 40 -18.07 -4.98 -10.83
N ILE A 41 -19.39 -4.87 -11.03
CA ILE A 41 -20.25 -6.02 -11.32
C ILE A 41 -19.86 -6.65 -12.66
N ALA A 42 -19.69 -5.84 -13.71
CA ALA A 42 -19.27 -6.32 -15.03
C ALA A 42 -17.88 -6.97 -14.98
N ALA A 43 -16.94 -6.39 -14.23
CA ALA A 43 -15.61 -6.96 -14.02
C ALA A 43 -15.68 -8.30 -13.26
N ALA A 44 -16.49 -8.39 -12.21
CA ALA A 44 -16.69 -9.64 -11.47
C ALA A 44 -17.26 -10.74 -12.39
N ILE A 45 -18.30 -10.42 -13.19
CA ILE A 45 -18.88 -11.36 -14.16
C ILE A 45 -17.81 -11.82 -15.17
N TYR A 46 -17.06 -10.88 -15.74
CA TYR A 46 -15.97 -11.19 -16.67
C TYR A 46 -14.94 -12.15 -16.03
N LEU A 47 -14.52 -11.88 -14.80
CA LEU A 47 -13.56 -12.72 -14.09
C LEU A 47 -14.12 -14.11 -13.75
N THR A 48 -15.42 -14.24 -13.53
CA THR A 48 -16.03 -15.55 -13.23
C THR A 48 -16.21 -16.43 -14.47
N ILE A 49 -16.47 -15.84 -15.64
CA ILE A 49 -16.76 -16.61 -16.87
C ILE A 49 -15.52 -16.85 -17.74
N THR A 50 -14.49 -16.02 -17.57
CA THR A 50 -13.29 -16.08 -18.42
C THR A 50 -12.24 -17.00 -17.80
N PRO A 51 -11.77 -18.04 -18.50
CA PRO A 51 -10.71 -18.90 -17.99
C PRO A 51 -9.43 -18.11 -17.68
N VAL A 52 -8.81 -18.36 -16.52
CA VAL A 52 -7.64 -17.62 -16.03
C VAL A 52 -6.49 -17.61 -17.04
N GLN A 53 -6.30 -18.70 -17.80
CA GLN A 53 -5.24 -18.84 -18.79
C GLN A 53 -5.41 -17.92 -20.01
N THR A 54 -6.63 -17.43 -20.25
CA THR A 54 -6.95 -16.54 -21.38
C THR A 54 -6.90 -15.06 -21.01
N ILE A 55 -6.76 -14.76 -19.71
CA ILE A 55 -6.63 -13.40 -19.20
C ILE A 55 -5.18 -12.94 -19.42
N TYR A 56 -5.01 -11.70 -19.88
CA TYR A 56 -3.69 -11.08 -20.06
C TYR A 56 -2.87 -11.12 -18.75
N ASP A 57 -1.60 -11.54 -18.81
CA ASP A 57 -0.71 -11.75 -17.65
C ASP A 57 -1.28 -12.76 -16.61
N SER A 58 -2.19 -13.62 -17.07
CA SER A 58 -2.69 -14.84 -16.44
C SER A 58 -3.10 -14.67 -14.96
N PHE A 59 -2.44 -15.41 -14.06
CA PHE A 59 -2.90 -15.59 -12.68
C PHE A 59 -2.69 -14.36 -11.80
N SER A 60 -1.51 -13.72 -11.86
CA SER A 60 -1.22 -12.54 -11.03
C SER A 60 -2.18 -11.38 -11.36
N PHE A 61 -2.45 -11.15 -12.64
CA PHE A 61 -3.38 -10.11 -13.06
C PHE A 61 -4.83 -10.44 -12.71
N TYR A 62 -5.23 -11.72 -12.87
CA TYR A 62 -6.55 -12.19 -12.44
C TYR A 62 -6.81 -11.91 -10.94
N VAL A 63 -5.86 -12.24 -10.07
CA VAL A 63 -6.01 -11.98 -8.63
C VAL A 63 -5.98 -10.47 -8.34
N GLY A 64 -5.10 -9.72 -9.01
CA GLY A 64 -5.07 -8.25 -8.91
C GLY A 64 -6.41 -7.59 -9.26
N LEU A 65 -7.09 -8.08 -10.30
CA LEU A 65 -8.42 -7.60 -10.69
C LEU A 65 -9.50 -7.91 -9.64
N TRP A 66 -9.46 -9.09 -9.01
CA TRP A 66 -10.37 -9.40 -7.90
C TRP A 66 -10.14 -8.51 -6.68
N ILE A 67 -8.87 -8.29 -6.30
CA ILE A 67 -8.52 -7.35 -5.22
C ILE A 67 -9.06 -5.96 -5.54
N LEU A 68 -8.92 -5.50 -6.79
CA LEU A 68 -9.45 -4.22 -7.24
C LEU A 68 -10.99 -4.18 -7.13
N VAL A 69 -11.70 -5.22 -7.59
CA VAL A 69 -13.16 -5.34 -7.46
C VAL A 69 -13.60 -5.18 -6.01
N ILE A 70 -12.91 -5.86 -5.08
CA ILE A 70 -13.22 -5.81 -3.65
C ILE A 70 -12.97 -4.42 -3.08
N ILE A 71 -11.79 -3.84 -3.31
CA ILE A 71 -11.40 -2.54 -2.75
C ILE A 71 -12.31 -1.43 -3.26
N VAL A 72 -12.59 -1.39 -4.57
CA VAL A 72 -13.48 -0.38 -5.17
C VAL A 72 -14.89 -0.56 -4.63
N THR A 73 -15.43 -1.78 -4.58
CA THR A 73 -16.79 -2.01 -4.07
C THR A 73 -16.91 -1.60 -2.61
N ILE A 74 -16.03 -2.07 -1.73
CA ILE A 74 -16.08 -1.76 -0.31
C ILE A 74 -15.92 -0.25 -0.06
N SER A 75 -14.93 0.39 -0.68
CA SER A 75 -14.71 1.84 -0.50
C SER A 75 -15.89 2.67 -1.02
N LEU A 76 -16.54 2.26 -2.12
CA LEU A 76 -17.73 2.93 -2.63
C LEU A 76 -18.91 2.81 -1.66
N TRP A 77 -19.18 1.62 -1.15
CA TRP A 77 -20.29 1.41 -0.20
C TRP A 77 -20.05 2.11 1.14
N LEU A 78 -18.81 2.13 1.64
CA LEU A 78 -18.46 2.93 2.82
C LEU A 78 -18.65 4.43 2.56
N SER A 79 -18.30 4.90 1.36
CA SER A 79 -18.54 6.28 0.96
C SER A 79 -20.03 6.63 0.98
N ILE A 80 -20.89 5.76 0.44
CA ILE A 80 -22.36 5.93 0.43
C ILE A 80 -22.93 5.86 1.86
N TYR A 81 -22.43 4.94 2.68
CA TYR A 81 -22.82 4.79 4.08
C TYR A 81 -22.59 6.09 4.86
N HIS A 82 -21.39 6.66 4.77
CA HIS A 82 -21.06 7.92 5.45
C HIS A 82 -21.81 9.12 4.84
N LEU A 83 -22.08 9.12 3.53
CA LEU A 83 -22.92 10.13 2.90
C LEU A 83 -24.34 10.15 3.48
N LYS A 84 -24.97 8.98 3.64
CA LYS A 84 -26.32 8.86 4.24
C LYS A 84 -26.36 9.36 5.69
N ARG A 85 -25.26 9.17 6.43
CA ARG A 85 -25.10 9.66 7.81
C ARG A 85 -24.69 11.13 7.90
N LYS A 86 -24.55 11.84 6.77
CA LYS A 86 -24.06 13.24 6.69
C LYS A 86 -22.64 13.42 7.24
N GLU A 87 -21.85 12.35 7.23
CA GLU A 87 -20.44 12.31 7.64
C GLU A 87 -19.54 12.62 6.42
N TYR A 88 -19.62 13.88 5.94
CA TYR A 88 -19.04 14.27 4.66
C TYR A 88 -17.51 14.14 4.58
N ALA A 89 -16.80 14.24 5.70
CA ALA A 89 -15.34 14.11 5.72
C ALA A 89 -14.92 12.67 5.40
N GLN A 90 -15.57 11.70 6.03
CA GLN A 90 -15.37 10.27 5.76
C GLN A 90 -15.86 9.90 4.36
N HIS A 91 -17.01 10.42 3.93
CA HIS A 91 -17.48 10.25 2.55
C HIS A 91 -16.40 10.66 1.54
N GLN A 92 -15.80 11.85 1.70
CA GLN A 92 -14.74 12.33 0.81
C GLN A 92 -13.47 11.49 0.90
N ALA A 93 -13.10 11.01 2.10
CA ALA A 93 -11.96 10.13 2.26
C ALA A 93 -12.15 8.79 1.54
N TYR A 94 -13.31 8.17 1.67
CA TYR A 94 -13.63 6.93 0.95
C TYR A 94 -13.79 7.15 -0.55
N MET A 95 -14.28 8.30 -1.00
CA MET A 95 -14.24 8.67 -2.41
C MET A 95 -12.81 8.77 -2.94
N ALA A 96 -11.88 9.34 -2.18
CA ALA A 96 -10.47 9.46 -2.58
C ALA A 96 -9.80 8.09 -2.71
N ILE A 97 -10.04 7.19 -1.75
CA ILE A 97 -9.56 5.80 -1.80
C ILE A 97 -10.17 5.07 -3.01
N ASN A 98 -11.48 5.20 -3.22
CA ASN A 98 -12.20 4.57 -4.32
C ASN A 98 -11.68 5.03 -5.69
N PHE A 99 -11.55 6.35 -5.87
CA PHE A 99 -11.05 6.91 -7.10
C PHE A 99 -9.57 6.55 -7.32
N GLY A 100 -8.74 6.58 -6.28
CA GLY A 100 -7.36 6.12 -6.32
C GLY A 100 -7.24 4.68 -6.83
N ALA A 101 -8.10 3.77 -6.38
CA ALA A 101 -8.15 2.40 -6.89
C ALA A 101 -8.60 2.34 -8.37
N LEU A 102 -9.56 3.15 -8.79
CA LEU A 102 -9.97 3.22 -10.21
C LEU A 102 -8.91 3.84 -11.14
N LEU A 103 -7.91 4.55 -10.60
CA LEU A 103 -6.78 5.07 -11.39
C LEU A 103 -5.79 3.98 -11.80
N THR A 104 -5.96 2.72 -11.36
CA THR A 104 -5.15 1.58 -11.82
C THR A 104 -5.08 1.49 -13.33
N ALA A 105 -6.18 1.70 -14.04
CA ALA A 105 -6.17 1.67 -15.49
C ALA A 105 -5.26 2.74 -16.12
N PRO A 106 -5.49 4.06 -15.94
CA PRO A 106 -4.66 5.09 -16.54
C PRO A 106 -3.21 5.06 -16.03
N ILE A 107 -2.99 4.77 -14.75
CA ILE A 107 -1.65 4.65 -14.17
C ILE A 107 -0.88 3.53 -14.85
N LEU A 108 -1.50 2.37 -15.12
CA LEU A 108 -0.82 1.28 -15.82
C LEU A 108 -0.38 1.68 -17.23
N ARG A 109 -1.16 2.51 -17.94
CA ARG A 109 -0.78 2.98 -19.29
C ARG A 109 0.40 3.95 -19.21
N TYR A 110 0.43 4.80 -18.19
CA TYR A 110 1.59 5.64 -17.91
C TYR A 110 2.83 4.79 -17.57
N ASN A 111 2.66 3.73 -16.77
CA ASN A 111 3.74 2.80 -16.45
C ASN A 111 4.23 2.05 -17.70
N TRP A 112 3.36 1.72 -18.66
CA TRP A 112 3.82 1.14 -19.93
C TRP A 112 4.68 2.09 -20.75
N VAL A 113 4.28 3.37 -20.85
CA VAL A 113 5.09 4.39 -21.54
C VAL A 113 6.43 4.57 -20.83
N LEU A 114 6.43 4.70 -19.51
CA LEU A 114 7.67 4.78 -18.73
C LEU A 114 8.53 3.52 -18.87
N GLY A 115 7.91 2.34 -18.85
CA GLY A 115 8.60 1.06 -19.02
C GLY A 115 9.34 0.99 -20.36
N GLY A 116 8.70 1.44 -21.45
CA GLY A 116 9.34 1.52 -22.76
C GLY A 116 10.48 2.54 -22.85
N ILE A 117 10.45 3.61 -22.04
CA ILE A 117 11.54 4.60 -21.96
C ILE A 117 12.69 4.09 -21.09
N LEU A 118 12.38 3.47 -19.95
CA LEU A 118 13.37 3.00 -18.97
C LEU A 118 14.05 1.69 -19.38
N PHE A 119 13.35 0.85 -20.13
CA PHE A 119 13.82 -0.46 -20.56
C PHE A 119 13.58 -0.65 -22.07
N PRO A 120 14.27 0.12 -22.94
CA PRO A 120 14.04 0.07 -24.39
C PRO A 120 14.40 -1.30 -25.01
N ASP A 121 15.29 -2.05 -24.36
CA ASP A 121 15.82 -3.32 -24.88
C ASP A 121 15.03 -4.56 -24.43
N VAL A 122 13.99 -4.40 -23.60
CA VAL A 122 13.18 -5.53 -23.11
C VAL A 122 11.81 -5.57 -23.79
N SER A 123 11.24 -6.78 -23.90
CA SER A 123 9.92 -6.94 -24.48
C SER A 123 8.84 -6.20 -23.69
N PHE A 124 7.76 -5.80 -24.35
CA PHE A 124 6.61 -5.18 -23.70
C PHE A 124 6.10 -5.99 -22.50
N ASN A 125 5.96 -7.32 -22.65
CA ASN A 125 5.51 -8.21 -21.59
C ASN A 125 6.46 -8.20 -20.38
N THR A 126 7.76 -8.19 -20.61
CA THR A 126 8.78 -8.12 -19.55
C THR A 126 8.73 -6.77 -18.83
N SER A 127 8.64 -5.66 -19.57
CA SER A 127 8.48 -4.32 -18.99
C SER A 127 7.17 -4.19 -18.18
N ASN A 128 6.12 -4.91 -18.59
CA ASN A 128 4.84 -4.94 -17.89
C ASN A 128 4.95 -5.58 -16.50
N TYR A 129 5.90 -6.49 -16.26
CA TYR A 129 6.15 -7.03 -14.91
C TYR A 129 6.57 -5.94 -13.93
N TRP A 130 7.40 -4.99 -14.38
CA TRP A 130 7.75 -3.79 -13.60
C TRP A 130 6.52 -2.89 -13.40
N GLY A 131 5.83 -2.55 -14.50
CA GLY A 131 4.70 -1.61 -14.47
C GLY A 131 3.51 -2.09 -13.65
N ALA A 132 3.21 -3.38 -13.70
CA ALA A 132 2.16 -4.02 -12.90
C ALA A 132 2.57 -4.16 -11.44
N GLY A 133 3.83 -4.50 -11.16
CA GLY A 133 4.30 -4.72 -9.78
C GLY A 133 4.27 -3.48 -8.89
N ILE A 134 4.40 -2.28 -9.48
CA ILE A 134 4.28 -1.01 -8.75
C ILE A 134 2.86 -0.44 -8.72
N LEU A 135 1.93 -1.03 -9.49
CA LEU A 135 0.65 -0.40 -9.82
C LEU A 135 -0.23 -0.18 -8.59
N LEU A 136 -0.47 -1.25 -7.82
CA LEU A 136 -1.40 -1.21 -6.71
C LEU A 136 -0.92 -0.23 -5.61
N PRO A 137 0.36 -0.26 -5.17
CA PRO A 137 0.87 0.72 -4.21
C PRO A 137 0.85 2.15 -4.73
N GLN A 138 1.16 2.37 -6.01
CA GLN A 138 1.07 3.69 -6.64
C GLN A 138 -0.37 4.24 -6.61
N CYS A 139 -1.37 3.39 -6.84
CA CYS A 139 -2.78 3.76 -6.76
C CYS A 139 -3.20 4.09 -5.33
N PHE A 140 -2.69 3.37 -4.32
CA PHE A 140 -2.93 3.70 -2.92
C PHE A 140 -2.30 5.02 -2.51
N VAL A 141 -1.05 5.28 -2.92
CA VAL A 141 -0.39 6.58 -2.68
C VAL A 141 -1.14 7.70 -3.38
N MET A 142 -1.64 7.48 -4.60
CA MET A 142 -2.45 8.47 -5.31
C MET A 142 -3.78 8.75 -4.60
N GLY A 143 -4.49 7.70 -4.13
CA GLY A 143 -5.70 7.84 -3.32
C GLY A 143 -5.43 8.60 -2.02
N TYR A 144 -4.31 8.34 -1.37
CA TYR A 144 -3.86 9.08 -0.20
C TYR A 144 -3.54 10.55 -0.51
N LEU A 145 -2.85 10.81 -1.61
CA LEU A 145 -2.54 12.16 -2.06
C LEU A 145 -3.81 12.97 -2.33
N LEU A 146 -4.80 12.37 -3.00
CA LEU A 146 -6.11 12.98 -3.24
C LEU A 146 -6.85 13.29 -1.94
N LEU A 147 -6.75 12.42 -0.94
CA LEU A 147 -7.27 12.68 0.40
C LEU A 147 -6.56 13.88 1.05
N CYS A 148 -5.22 13.93 1.00
CA CYS A 148 -4.44 15.05 1.51
C CYS A 148 -4.79 16.38 0.82
N LEU A 149 -4.90 16.37 -0.52
CA LEU A 149 -5.32 17.54 -1.31
C LEU A 149 -6.74 17.97 -0.94
N SER A 150 -7.66 17.02 -0.79
CA SER A 150 -9.04 17.34 -0.39
C SER A 150 -9.08 18.02 0.98
N ARG A 151 -8.25 17.57 1.93
CA ARG A 151 -8.15 18.18 3.27
C ARG A 151 -7.52 19.57 3.23
N SER A 152 -6.55 19.83 2.36
CA SER A 152 -5.85 21.13 2.33
C SER A 152 -6.76 22.27 1.89
N PHE A 153 -7.80 22.00 1.10
CA PHE A 153 -8.79 22.99 0.68
C PHE A 153 -9.95 23.18 1.68
N GLN A 154 -10.01 22.38 2.76
CA GLN A 154 -11.07 22.46 3.76
C GLN A 154 -10.66 23.35 4.94
N LYS A 155 -11.63 24.13 5.45
CA LYS A 155 -11.49 24.94 6.67
C LYS A 155 -11.39 24.04 7.91
N ASP A 156 -10.64 24.46 8.92
CA ASP A 156 -10.54 23.73 10.18
C ASP A 156 -11.81 23.87 11.03
N ARG A 157 -12.25 22.76 11.64
CA ARG A 157 -13.30 22.68 12.65
C ARG A 157 -12.69 22.90 14.04
N PRO A 158 -13.30 23.71 14.91
CA PRO A 158 -13.00 23.65 16.34
C PRO A 158 -13.45 22.26 16.83
N PHE A 159 -12.47 21.39 17.04
CA PHE A 159 -12.73 20.00 17.39
C PHE A 159 -13.00 19.90 18.89
N SER A 160 -14.20 19.46 19.29
CA SER A 160 -14.39 19.00 20.67
C SER A 160 -13.77 17.61 20.79
N LEU A 161 -12.66 17.51 21.53
CA LEU A 161 -11.92 16.27 21.76
C LEU A 161 -12.80 15.12 22.27
N VAL A 162 -13.91 15.46 22.93
CA VAL A 162 -14.79 14.57 23.69
C VAL A 162 -15.64 13.64 22.81
N ALA A 163 -16.15 14.10 21.65
CA ALA A 163 -17.16 13.34 20.89
C ALA A 163 -16.58 12.17 20.07
N ALA A 164 -15.30 12.23 19.68
CA ALA A 164 -14.65 11.16 18.89
C ALA A 164 -13.98 10.07 19.76
N GLN A 165 -13.76 10.34 21.05
CA GLN A 165 -13.00 9.44 21.92
C GLN A 165 -13.87 8.36 22.62
N GLN A 166 -15.19 8.54 22.71
CA GLN A 166 -16.03 7.72 23.60
C GLN A 166 -16.62 6.43 23.00
N ILE A 167 -16.73 6.27 21.68
CA ILE A 167 -17.48 5.13 21.08
C ILE A 167 -16.59 3.92 20.69
N ILE A 168 -15.25 4.03 20.76
CA ILE A 168 -14.34 3.01 20.19
C ILE A 168 -13.15 2.73 21.12
N SER A 169 -13.37 2.19 22.31
CA SER A 169 -12.25 1.75 23.18
C SER A 169 -11.87 0.29 22.93
N LYS A 170 -12.86 -0.63 22.95
CA LYS A 170 -12.60 -2.08 22.83
C LYS A 170 -12.21 -2.50 21.41
N THR A 171 -12.95 -2.04 20.38
CA THR A 171 -12.64 -2.34 18.97
C THR A 171 -11.29 -1.73 18.54
N ARG A 172 -10.97 -0.53 19.04
CA ARG A 172 -9.68 0.12 18.80
C ARG A 172 -8.53 -0.68 19.42
N SER A 173 -8.69 -1.13 20.66
CA SER A 173 -7.69 -1.97 21.32
C SER A 173 -7.46 -3.28 20.56
N LEU A 174 -8.54 -3.93 20.10
CA LEU A 174 -8.44 -5.16 19.31
C LEU A 174 -7.70 -4.93 17.98
N ILE A 175 -8.07 -3.90 17.22
CA ILE A 175 -7.42 -3.57 15.93
C ILE A 175 -5.93 -3.26 16.15
N VAL A 176 -5.60 -2.44 17.14
CA VAL A 176 -4.21 -2.07 17.44
C VAL A 176 -3.41 -3.28 17.91
N SER A 177 -3.99 -4.14 18.76
CA SER A 177 -3.33 -5.37 19.22
C SER A 177 -3.11 -6.35 18.06
N GLY A 178 -4.08 -6.48 17.16
CA GLY A 178 -3.94 -7.28 15.93
C GLY A 178 -2.82 -6.75 15.04
N LEU A 179 -2.72 -5.43 14.85
CA LEU A 179 -1.63 -4.82 14.11
C LEU A 179 -0.27 -5.09 14.76
N ILE A 180 -0.16 -4.98 16.09
CA ILE A 180 1.07 -5.32 16.82
C ILE A 180 1.43 -6.80 16.61
N GLY A 181 0.45 -7.71 16.65
CA GLY A 181 0.66 -9.13 16.35
C GLY A 181 1.20 -9.37 14.96
N ILE A 182 0.65 -8.69 13.94
CA ILE A 182 1.15 -8.75 12.56
C ILE A 182 2.58 -8.21 12.44
N LEU A 183 2.90 -7.10 13.13
CA LEU A 183 4.24 -6.53 13.13
C LEU A 183 5.27 -7.47 13.78
N LEU A 184 4.90 -8.15 14.88
CA LEU A 184 5.73 -9.17 15.51
C LEU A 184 5.93 -10.37 14.57
N LEU A 185 4.88 -10.81 13.89
CA LEU A 185 4.98 -11.88 12.91
C LEU A 185 5.92 -11.48 11.76
N CYS A 186 5.79 -10.26 11.23
CA CYS A 186 6.71 -9.73 10.20
C CYS A 186 8.16 -9.70 10.70
N LEU A 187 8.39 -9.33 11.97
CA LEU A 187 9.72 -9.34 12.57
C LEU A 187 10.31 -10.76 12.62
N LEU A 188 9.52 -11.72 13.10
CA LEU A 188 9.93 -13.13 13.16
C LEU A 188 10.23 -13.69 11.77
N THR A 189 9.38 -13.39 10.79
CA THR A 189 9.62 -13.76 9.39
C THR A 189 10.91 -13.15 8.87
N ASN A 190 11.16 -11.87 9.14
CA ASN A 190 12.39 -11.23 8.68
C ASN A 190 13.65 -11.88 9.27
N ILE A 191 13.62 -12.18 10.57
CA ILE A 191 14.72 -12.89 11.25
C ILE A 191 14.90 -14.30 10.67
N TYR A 192 13.80 -15.03 10.43
CA TYR A 192 13.87 -16.37 9.87
C TYR A 192 14.46 -16.38 8.44
N TYR A 193 13.96 -15.50 7.56
CA TYR A 193 14.34 -15.46 6.14
C TYR A 193 15.68 -14.76 5.88
N LEU A 194 16.17 -13.91 6.79
CA LEU A 194 17.45 -13.21 6.59
C LEU A 194 18.59 -13.68 7.50
N SER A 195 18.29 -14.36 8.61
CA SER A 195 19.31 -14.88 9.52
C SER A 195 19.44 -16.40 9.47
N ILE A 196 18.33 -17.14 9.50
CA ILE A 196 18.34 -18.61 9.67
C ILE A 196 18.41 -19.31 8.31
N THR A 197 17.60 -18.83 7.35
CA THR A 197 17.49 -19.39 6.00
C THR A 197 17.73 -18.29 4.96
N PRO A 198 18.92 -17.66 4.95
CA PRO A 198 19.16 -16.51 4.08
C PRO A 198 19.19 -16.89 2.59
N ASP A 199 19.45 -18.17 2.28
CA ASP A 199 19.46 -18.70 0.94
C ASP A 199 18.07 -19.19 0.55
N LEU A 200 17.50 -18.57 -0.49
CA LEU A 200 16.18 -18.93 -0.99
C LEU A 200 16.10 -20.38 -1.51
N SER A 201 17.22 -21.01 -1.87
CA SER A 201 17.22 -22.41 -2.31
C SER A 201 17.05 -23.40 -1.14
N LEU A 202 17.43 -23.03 0.08
CA LEU A 202 17.37 -23.90 1.26
C LEU A 202 15.96 -24.03 1.85
N PHE A 203 15.01 -23.27 1.32
CA PHE A 203 13.61 -23.45 1.69
C PHE A 203 13.12 -24.77 1.11
N SER A 204 12.71 -25.66 2.01
CA SER A 204 11.82 -26.75 1.63
C SER A 204 10.68 -26.13 0.81
N TYR A 205 10.54 -26.55 -0.44
CA TYR A 205 9.58 -26.06 -1.43
C TYR A 205 9.92 -24.77 -2.23
N ALA A 206 11.03 -24.06 -2.02
CA ALA A 206 11.31 -22.87 -2.85
C ALA A 206 11.59 -23.20 -4.32
N GLU A 207 12.34 -24.27 -4.61
CA GLU A 207 12.56 -24.72 -5.99
C GLU A 207 11.25 -25.04 -6.72
N ARG A 208 10.20 -25.41 -5.97
CA ARG A 208 8.87 -25.64 -6.52
C ARG A 208 8.16 -24.32 -6.80
N TYR A 209 8.24 -23.31 -5.92
CA TYR A 209 7.37 -22.13 -5.94
C TYR A 209 8.00 -20.81 -6.41
N ILE A 210 9.33 -20.77 -6.54
CA ILE A 210 10.10 -19.60 -6.97
C ILE A 210 10.95 -20.01 -8.18
N PRO A 211 10.90 -19.28 -9.30
CA PRO A 211 11.76 -19.57 -10.45
C PRO A 211 13.24 -19.52 -10.09
N LEU A 212 14.02 -20.48 -10.60
CA LEU A 212 15.45 -20.62 -10.30
C LEU A 212 16.25 -19.34 -10.61
N GLY A 213 16.01 -18.71 -11.77
CA GLY A 213 16.70 -17.47 -12.13
C GLY A 213 16.46 -16.31 -11.14
N LEU A 214 15.30 -16.29 -10.47
CA LEU A 214 15.00 -15.31 -9.44
C LEU A 214 15.71 -15.65 -8.12
N ILE A 215 15.81 -16.94 -7.77
CA ILE A 215 16.59 -17.40 -6.60
C ILE A 215 18.04 -16.97 -6.76
N GLU A 216 18.64 -17.18 -7.93
CA GLU A 216 20.02 -16.78 -8.23
C GLU A 216 20.23 -15.27 -8.10
N VAL A 217 19.37 -14.47 -8.73
CA VAL A 217 19.45 -13.00 -8.68
C VAL A 217 19.23 -12.46 -7.26
N TYR A 218 18.30 -13.03 -6.51
CA TYR A 218 18.08 -12.66 -5.11
C TYR A 218 19.29 -13.03 -4.26
N ASN A 219 19.82 -14.23 -4.41
CA ASN A 219 20.99 -14.69 -3.67
C ASN A 219 22.22 -13.81 -3.99
N GLN A 220 22.41 -13.41 -5.24
CA GLN A 220 23.43 -12.45 -5.61
C GLN A 220 23.25 -11.10 -4.89
N ALA A 221 22.03 -10.59 -4.81
CA ALA A 221 21.76 -9.31 -4.15
C ALA A 221 21.84 -9.35 -2.62
N VAL A 222 21.36 -10.43 -1.99
CA VAL A 222 21.15 -10.51 -0.53
C VAL A 222 22.19 -11.40 0.17
N LEU A 223 22.56 -12.56 -0.39
CA LEU A 223 23.55 -13.45 0.24
C LEU A 223 24.97 -12.95 0.10
N GLN A 224 25.37 -12.47 -1.08
CA GLN A 224 26.75 -12.03 -1.32
C GLN A 224 27.13 -10.77 -0.53
N HIS A 225 26.14 -10.06 0.03
CA HIS A 225 26.31 -8.84 0.79
C HIS A 225 25.84 -8.99 2.24
N GLU A 226 26.47 -9.91 2.98
CA GLU A 226 26.09 -10.27 4.35
C GLU A 226 26.02 -9.06 5.30
N GLY A 227 26.95 -8.10 5.16
CA GLY A 227 26.94 -6.88 5.96
C GLY A 227 25.63 -6.09 5.81
N LEU A 228 25.13 -5.93 4.58
CA LEU A 228 23.85 -5.25 4.33
C LEU A 228 22.68 -6.03 4.93
N ARG A 229 22.72 -7.36 4.84
CA ARG A 229 21.71 -8.26 5.45
C ARG A 229 21.63 -8.07 6.96
N TYR A 230 22.77 -8.08 7.67
CA TYR A 230 22.79 -7.87 9.11
C TYR A 230 22.30 -6.47 9.52
N TRP A 231 22.73 -5.43 8.80
CA TRP A 231 22.23 -4.08 9.04
C TRP A 231 20.72 -3.96 8.80
N PHE A 232 20.19 -4.65 7.79
CA PHE A 232 18.76 -4.69 7.53
C PHE A 232 17.99 -5.34 8.68
N ILE A 233 18.47 -6.47 9.20
CA ILE A 233 17.87 -7.16 10.35
C ILE A 233 17.88 -6.25 11.58
N VAL A 234 19.03 -5.65 11.91
CA VAL A 234 19.16 -4.75 13.06
C VAL A 234 18.24 -3.53 12.92
N ALA A 235 18.21 -2.90 11.74
CA ALA A 235 17.34 -1.77 11.48
C ALA A 235 15.86 -2.15 11.50
N SER A 236 15.50 -3.37 11.06
CA SER A 236 14.14 -3.88 11.11
C SER A 236 13.70 -4.18 12.54
N ILE A 237 14.57 -4.76 13.38
CA ILE A 237 14.31 -4.95 14.81
C ILE A 237 14.07 -3.60 15.48
N GLY A 238 14.96 -2.63 15.22
CA GLY A 238 14.85 -1.27 15.73
C GLY A 238 13.55 -0.59 15.32
N LEU A 239 13.23 -0.59 14.02
CA LEU A 239 12.03 0.04 13.49
C LEU A 239 10.74 -0.61 13.98
N ILE A 240 10.65 -1.94 13.96
CA ILE A 240 9.44 -2.64 14.42
C ILE A 240 9.28 -2.51 15.93
N GLY A 241 10.36 -2.67 16.70
CA GLY A 241 10.34 -2.50 18.16
C GLY A 241 9.88 -1.09 18.56
N ILE A 242 10.50 -0.05 18.00
CA ILE A 242 10.08 1.35 18.22
C ILE A 242 8.69 1.61 17.66
N GLY A 243 8.33 0.99 16.53
CA GLY A 243 7.01 1.07 15.91
C GLY A 243 5.90 0.56 16.83
N ILE A 244 6.13 -0.54 17.55
CA ILE A 244 5.18 -1.07 18.55
C ILE A 244 5.01 -0.07 19.69
N TYR A 245 6.11 0.47 20.24
CA TYR A 245 6.02 1.51 21.27
C TYR A 245 5.34 2.79 20.77
N PHE A 246 5.58 3.18 19.53
CA PHE A 246 4.96 4.32 18.87
C PHE A 246 3.46 4.14 18.71
N ILE A 247 3.03 2.98 18.21
CA ILE A 247 1.62 2.61 18.05
C ILE A 247 0.92 2.59 19.41
N ASN A 248 1.52 1.98 20.42
CA ASN A 248 0.97 1.94 21.77
C ASN A 248 0.82 3.36 22.36
N ALA A 249 1.88 4.19 22.28
CA ALA A 249 1.86 5.57 22.77
C ALA A 249 0.89 6.48 22.00
N SER A 250 0.68 6.22 20.71
CA SER A 250 -0.17 7.04 19.83
C SER A 250 -1.64 6.63 19.86
N PHE A 251 -1.92 5.34 20.08
CA PHE A 251 -3.24 4.76 19.80
C PHE A 251 -3.86 3.95 20.94
N LEU A 252 -3.14 3.53 21.98
CA LEU A 252 -3.77 2.82 23.11
C LEU A 252 -4.01 3.72 24.32
N LYS A 253 -3.19 4.75 24.50
CA LYS A 253 -3.32 5.67 25.63
C LYS A 253 -4.46 6.68 25.45
N ILE A 254 -5.15 6.97 26.56
CA ILE A 254 -6.20 8.00 26.62
C ILE A 254 -5.56 9.39 26.46
N GLU A 255 -4.46 9.63 27.17
CA GLU A 255 -3.65 10.84 27.04
C GLU A 255 -2.38 10.55 26.25
N VAL A 256 -2.17 11.35 25.19
CA VAL A 256 -1.03 11.19 24.28
C VAL A 256 0.09 12.12 24.73
N ASN A 257 1.22 11.56 25.17
CA ASN A 257 2.43 12.33 25.43
C ASN A 257 3.11 12.69 24.10
N HIS A 258 2.88 13.91 23.63
CA HIS A 258 3.37 14.39 22.33
C HIS A 258 4.91 14.40 22.23
N SER A 259 5.62 14.72 23.32
CA SER A 259 7.09 14.72 23.35
C SER A 259 7.64 13.30 23.15
N ARG A 260 7.05 12.30 23.81
CA ARG A 260 7.43 10.89 23.65
C ARG A 260 7.15 10.39 22.23
N VAL A 261 5.97 10.69 21.68
CA VAL A 261 5.61 10.30 20.31
C VAL A 261 6.56 10.93 19.29
N ARG A 262 6.94 12.20 19.48
CA ARG A 262 7.91 12.89 18.64
C ARG A 262 9.31 12.25 18.73
N LEU A 263 9.77 11.89 19.93
CA LEU A 263 11.05 11.20 20.10
C LEU A 263 11.06 9.84 19.39
N LEU A 264 10.00 9.05 19.54
CA LEU A 264 9.87 7.76 18.84
C LEU A 264 9.83 7.95 17.32
N ALA A 265 9.20 9.01 16.81
CA ALA A 265 9.19 9.32 15.38
C ALA A 265 10.59 9.63 14.82
N ILE A 266 11.47 10.28 15.59
CA ILE A 266 12.87 10.53 15.18
C ILE A 266 13.61 9.20 14.98
N TRP A 267 13.40 8.24 15.88
CA TRP A 267 13.98 6.91 15.72
C TRP A 267 13.40 6.15 14.52
N LEU A 268 12.09 6.27 14.28
CA LEU A 268 11.48 5.69 13.07
C LEU A 268 12.09 6.27 11.79
N ILE A 269 12.35 7.58 11.73
CA ILE A 269 13.03 8.24 10.61
C ILE A 269 14.42 7.63 10.39
N LEU A 270 15.22 7.49 11.46
CA LEU A 270 16.58 6.97 11.36
C LEU A 270 16.59 5.53 10.82
N PHE A 271 15.80 4.63 11.41
CA PHE A 271 15.75 3.24 10.95
C PHE A 271 15.10 3.12 9.56
N GLY A 272 14.11 3.96 9.26
CA GLY A 272 13.47 4.01 7.94
C GLY A 272 14.46 4.41 6.83
N LEU A 273 15.37 5.37 7.10
CA LEU A 273 16.43 5.74 6.17
C LEU A 273 17.38 4.57 5.89
N ILE A 274 17.79 3.86 6.94
CA ILE A 274 18.69 2.70 6.82
C ILE A 274 18.02 1.60 5.99
N LEU A 275 16.78 1.22 6.33
CA LEU A 275 16.03 0.19 5.60
C LEU A 275 15.79 0.59 4.14
N GLY A 276 15.35 1.82 3.88
CA GLY A 276 15.13 2.33 2.53
C GLY A 276 16.40 2.31 1.69
N THR A 277 17.55 2.65 2.28
CA THR A 277 18.84 2.64 1.59
C THR A 277 19.27 1.22 1.22
N ILE A 278 19.15 0.27 2.16
CA ILE A 278 19.51 -1.13 1.89
C ILE A 278 18.60 -1.73 0.82
N LEU A 279 17.28 -1.47 0.90
CA LEU A 279 16.32 -1.92 -0.12
C LEU A 279 16.65 -1.36 -1.51
N MET A 280 17.05 -0.09 -1.60
CA MET A 280 17.46 0.52 -2.86
C MET A 280 18.75 -0.09 -3.42
N ILE A 281 19.71 -0.43 -2.55
CA ILE A 281 20.95 -1.11 -2.94
C ILE A 281 20.63 -2.52 -3.46
N TRP A 282 19.80 -3.30 -2.76
CA TRP A 282 19.39 -4.62 -3.23
C TRP A 282 18.58 -4.54 -4.52
N ALA A 283 17.70 -3.54 -4.68
CA ALA A 283 16.99 -3.30 -5.93
C ALA A 283 17.96 -3.08 -7.10
N LYS A 284 19.04 -2.32 -6.87
CA LYS A 284 20.09 -2.12 -7.87
C LYS A 284 20.82 -3.42 -8.22
N TYR A 285 21.15 -4.25 -7.23
CA TYR A 285 21.82 -5.53 -7.48
C TYR A 285 20.93 -6.54 -8.19
N MET A 286 19.63 -6.55 -7.92
CA MET A 286 18.67 -7.40 -8.63
C MET A 286 18.43 -6.96 -10.07
N GLY A 287 18.75 -5.70 -10.41
CA GLY A 287 18.72 -5.19 -11.79
C GLY A 287 17.32 -4.95 -12.36
N ALA A 288 17.28 -4.77 -13.68
CA ALA A 288 16.08 -4.50 -14.48
C ALA A 288 15.18 -5.75 -14.60
N PRO A 289 13.88 -5.57 -14.93
CA PRO A 289 13.00 -6.70 -15.23
C PRO A 289 13.53 -7.51 -16.42
N SER A 290 13.49 -8.84 -16.30
CA SER A 290 13.97 -9.77 -17.32
C SER A 290 13.14 -11.06 -17.28
N ILE A 291 13.34 -11.96 -18.24
CA ILE A 291 12.64 -13.26 -18.23
C ILE A 291 13.07 -14.10 -17.01
N THR A 292 14.34 -13.98 -16.59
CA THR A 292 14.92 -14.73 -15.47
C THR A 292 14.61 -14.11 -14.12
N ALA A 293 14.71 -12.79 -14.01
CA ALA A 293 14.49 -12.05 -12.77
C ALA A 293 13.03 -11.61 -12.58
N LEU A 294 12.15 -11.86 -13.56
CA LEU A 294 10.77 -11.38 -13.62
C LEU A 294 10.71 -9.84 -13.51
N SER A 295 10.27 -9.33 -12.36
CA SER A 295 10.24 -7.91 -12.04
C SER A 295 11.62 -7.37 -11.60
N GLY A 296 12.65 -8.20 -11.45
CA GLY A 296 13.97 -7.78 -10.99
C GLY A 296 13.91 -7.06 -9.65
N GLY A 297 14.64 -5.95 -9.51
CA GLY A 297 14.66 -5.12 -8.31
C GLY A 297 13.42 -4.27 -8.07
N THR A 298 12.37 -4.38 -8.89
CA THR A 298 11.19 -3.48 -8.85
C THR A 298 10.57 -3.38 -7.46
N HIS A 299 10.29 -4.52 -6.82
CA HIS A 299 9.59 -4.55 -5.53
C HIS A 299 10.43 -3.95 -4.41
N MET A 300 11.71 -4.30 -4.35
CA MET A 300 12.63 -3.72 -3.37
C MET A 300 12.79 -2.21 -3.60
N GLY A 301 12.90 -1.78 -4.86
CA GLY A 301 12.99 -0.36 -5.23
C GLY A 301 11.72 0.41 -4.85
N LEU A 302 10.55 -0.17 -5.11
CA LEU A 302 9.26 0.40 -4.70
C LEU A 302 9.18 0.55 -3.18
N PHE A 303 9.52 -0.50 -2.42
CA PHE A 303 9.51 -0.45 -0.96
C PHE A 303 10.48 0.60 -0.43
N ALA A 304 11.65 0.77 -1.06
CA ALA A 304 12.59 1.84 -0.74
C ALA A 304 12.01 3.23 -1.01
N VAL A 305 11.42 3.46 -2.18
CA VAL A 305 10.81 4.75 -2.55
C VAL A 305 9.67 5.12 -1.59
N LEU A 306 8.80 4.17 -1.26
CA LEU A 306 7.72 4.38 -0.30
C LEU A 306 8.26 4.68 1.10
N ASN A 307 9.32 3.99 1.53
CA ASN A 307 10.02 4.30 2.78
C ASN A 307 10.57 5.73 2.79
N PHE A 308 11.33 6.12 1.77
CA PHE A 308 11.89 7.46 1.68
C PHE A 308 10.82 8.55 1.64
N LEU A 309 9.71 8.32 0.94
CA LEU A 309 8.58 9.24 0.92
C LEU A 309 8.03 9.48 2.33
N PHE A 310 7.70 8.42 3.07
CA PHE A 310 7.12 8.57 4.41
C PHE A 310 8.14 8.98 5.48
N VAL A 311 9.43 8.67 5.30
CA VAL A 311 10.52 9.27 6.07
C VAL A 311 10.54 10.79 5.90
N ALA A 312 10.55 11.28 4.66
CA ALA A 312 10.59 12.71 4.37
C ALA A 312 9.36 13.44 4.91
N LEU A 313 8.17 12.85 4.72
CA LEU A 313 6.93 13.37 5.28
C LEU A 313 6.98 13.39 6.82
N LEU A 314 7.35 12.29 7.46
CA LEU A 314 7.45 12.22 8.92
C LEU A 314 8.46 13.24 9.48
N ALA A 315 9.62 13.39 8.83
CA ALA A 315 10.60 14.41 9.19
C ALA A 315 10.02 15.82 9.10
N TYR A 316 9.30 16.13 8.01
CA TYR A 316 8.58 17.40 7.88
C TYR A 316 7.57 17.59 9.03
N ALA A 317 6.78 16.58 9.40
CA ALA A 317 5.84 16.69 10.53
C ALA A 317 6.53 16.91 11.89
N VAL A 318 7.68 16.27 12.11
CA VAL A 318 8.49 16.43 13.34
C VAL A 318 9.09 17.84 13.42
N ILE A 319 9.61 18.36 12.31
CA ILE A 319 10.18 19.71 12.23
C ILE A 319 9.08 20.76 12.45
N GLN A 320 7.93 20.57 11.82
CA GLN A 320 6.78 21.48 11.90
C GLN A 320 5.95 21.30 13.18
N ASN A 321 6.35 20.38 14.07
CA ASN A 321 5.66 20.07 15.33
C ASN A 321 4.15 19.80 15.15
N LYS A 322 3.76 19.01 14.15
CA LYS A 322 2.36 18.67 13.83
C LYS A 322 1.99 17.28 14.37
N PRO A 323 1.48 17.14 15.61
CA PRO A 323 1.33 15.83 16.27
C PRO A 323 0.32 14.88 15.61
N TYR A 324 -0.64 15.40 14.84
CA TYR A 324 -1.55 14.56 14.07
C TYR A 324 -0.88 13.95 12.82
N LEU A 325 -0.01 14.70 12.13
CA LEU A 325 0.75 14.19 10.99
C LEU A 325 1.87 13.25 11.43
N ILE A 326 2.50 13.50 12.58
CA ILE A 326 3.48 12.57 13.16
C ILE A 326 2.86 11.18 13.32
N ARG A 327 1.63 11.10 13.87
CA ARG A 327 0.92 9.82 14.04
C ARG A 327 0.55 9.15 12.72
N GLU A 328 -0.01 9.92 11.79
CA GLU A 328 -0.44 9.39 10.50
C GLU A 328 0.75 8.89 9.66
N TRP A 329 1.77 9.72 9.46
CA TRP A 329 2.94 9.35 8.66
C TRP A 329 3.89 8.40 9.37
N GLY A 330 3.94 8.43 10.70
CA GLY A 330 4.63 7.41 11.50
C GLY A 330 4.03 6.03 11.30
N LEU A 331 2.69 5.93 11.27
CA LEU A 331 2.00 4.68 10.95
C LEU A 331 2.32 4.22 9.51
N PHE A 332 2.20 5.11 8.52
CA PHE A 332 2.53 4.75 7.13
C PHE A 332 3.97 4.29 6.97
N LEU A 333 4.94 4.95 7.61
CA LEU A 333 6.33 4.51 7.59
C LEU A 333 6.48 3.09 8.12
N ILE A 334 5.89 2.79 9.29
CA ILE A 334 5.90 1.42 9.85
C ILE A 334 5.32 0.40 8.87
N LEU A 335 4.16 0.71 8.26
CA LEU A 335 3.49 -0.19 7.32
C LEU A 335 4.31 -0.40 6.03
N CYS A 336 4.98 0.65 5.52
CA CYS A 336 5.89 0.54 4.38
C CYS A 336 7.10 -0.33 4.70
N SER A 337 7.73 -0.14 5.87
CA SER A 337 8.95 -0.85 6.27
C SER A 337 8.75 -2.35 6.42
N VAL A 338 7.53 -2.82 6.69
CA VAL A 338 7.22 -4.24 6.80
C VAL A 338 6.75 -4.88 5.48
N SER A 339 6.80 -4.16 4.36
CA SER A 339 6.33 -4.70 3.06
C SER A 339 7.12 -5.92 2.59
N LEU A 340 8.45 -5.93 2.79
CA LEU A 340 9.30 -7.08 2.45
C LEU A 340 8.97 -8.31 3.30
N PRO A 341 9.01 -8.27 4.65
CA PRO A 341 8.65 -9.44 5.45
C PRO A 341 7.19 -9.86 5.27
N MET A 342 6.29 -8.91 4.98
CA MET A 342 4.90 -9.25 4.63
C MET A 342 4.83 -10.04 3.32
N SER A 343 5.69 -9.75 2.32
CA SER A 343 5.75 -10.54 1.10
C SER A 343 6.15 -11.99 1.36
N TYR A 344 7.08 -12.26 2.29
CA TYR A 344 7.44 -13.63 2.69
C TYR A 344 6.30 -14.35 3.41
N LEU A 345 5.55 -13.64 4.26
CA LEU A 345 4.36 -14.20 4.90
C LEU A 345 3.27 -14.57 3.90
N ILE A 346 3.02 -13.69 2.93
CA ILE A 346 2.04 -13.95 1.86
C ILE A 346 2.51 -15.11 1.00
N LEU A 347 3.79 -15.17 0.65
CA LEU A 347 4.36 -16.27 -0.11
C LEU A 347 4.11 -17.61 0.59
N HIS A 348 4.38 -17.68 1.90
CA HIS A 348 4.11 -18.89 2.69
C HIS A 348 2.62 -19.27 2.68
N PHE A 349 1.72 -18.29 2.78
CA PHE A 349 0.28 -18.56 2.67
C PHE A 349 -0.13 -19.06 1.29
N LEU A 350 0.41 -18.49 0.21
CA LEU A 350 0.10 -18.90 -1.16
C LEU A 350 0.59 -20.33 -1.46
N MET A 351 1.69 -20.76 -0.84
CA MET A 351 2.21 -22.13 -0.96
C MET A 351 1.26 -23.18 -0.36
N LEU A 352 0.32 -22.79 0.50
CA LEU A 352 -0.70 -23.69 1.07
C LEU A 352 -1.93 -23.84 0.16
N LEU A 353 -2.04 -23.02 -0.89
CA LEU A 353 -3.17 -23.05 -1.82
C LEU A 353 -2.88 -24.01 -2.98
N PRO A 354 -3.90 -24.72 -3.51
CA PRO A 354 -3.74 -25.62 -4.64
C PRO A 354 -3.63 -24.84 -5.96
N ILE A 355 -2.50 -24.16 -6.18
CA ILE A 355 -2.22 -23.38 -7.39
C ILE A 355 -1.69 -24.32 -8.49
N PRO A 356 -2.23 -24.27 -9.72
CA PRO A 356 -1.73 -25.08 -10.84
C PRO A 356 -0.24 -24.86 -11.14
N GLU A 357 0.50 -25.95 -11.37
CA GLU A 357 1.96 -25.98 -11.60
C GLU A 357 2.41 -25.00 -12.70
N ILE A 358 1.62 -24.84 -13.76
CA ILE A 358 1.91 -23.92 -14.87
C ILE A 358 2.09 -22.47 -14.40
N PHE A 359 1.27 -22.00 -13.45
CA PHE A 359 1.38 -20.65 -12.93
C PHE A 359 2.54 -20.49 -11.95
N ILE A 360 2.91 -21.58 -11.29
CA ILE A 360 4.05 -21.63 -10.39
C ILE A 360 5.34 -21.49 -11.19
N GLN A 361 5.51 -22.28 -12.25
CA GLN A 361 6.68 -22.23 -13.13
C GLN A 361 6.85 -20.87 -13.84
N GLN A 362 5.73 -20.20 -14.14
CA GLN A 362 5.73 -18.84 -14.69
C GLN A 362 6.05 -17.75 -13.64
N GLY A 363 6.24 -18.12 -12.38
CA GLY A 363 6.61 -17.20 -11.29
C GLY A 363 5.46 -16.34 -10.77
N HIS A 364 4.21 -16.68 -11.08
CA HIS A 364 3.06 -15.88 -10.65
C HIS A 364 2.87 -15.88 -9.13
N VAL A 365 3.23 -16.98 -8.45
CA VAL A 365 3.11 -17.09 -6.98
C VAL A 365 4.02 -16.09 -6.28
N TYR A 366 5.30 -16.04 -6.67
CA TYR A 366 6.24 -15.05 -6.14
C TYR A 366 5.80 -13.62 -6.44
N ARG A 367 5.43 -13.34 -7.71
CA ARG A 367 4.98 -11.99 -8.11
C ARG A 367 3.80 -11.53 -7.27
N LEU A 368 2.81 -12.38 -7.07
CA LEU A 368 1.61 -12.05 -6.29
C LEU A 368 1.97 -11.77 -4.82
N ALA A 369 2.87 -12.55 -4.23
CA ALA A 369 3.36 -12.30 -2.88
C ALA A 369 4.10 -10.95 -2.76
N ALA A 370 4.97 -10.64 -3.72
CA ALA A 370 5.72 -9.40 -3.75
C ALA A 370 4.82 -8.18 -4.01
N ASP A 371 3.88 -8.27 -4.95
CA ASP A 371 2.88 -7.25 -5.29
C ASP A 371 1.96 -6.95 -4.08
N ALA A 372 1.64 -7.97 -3.30
CA ALA A 372 0.80 -7.88 -2.11
C ALA A 372 1.58 -7.56 -0.83
N GLY A 373 2.92 -7.55 -0.83
CA GLY A 373 3.73 -7.12 0.33
C GLY A 373 3.27 -5.82 1.00
N PRO A 374 2.99 -4.73 0.24
CA PRO A 374 2.51 -3.47 0.80
C PRO A 374 0.99 -3.45 1.08
N ILE A 375 0.30 -4.60 1.15
CA ILE A 375 -1.15 -4.67 1.43
C ILE A 375 -1.53 -3.97 2.73
N LEU A 376 -0.60 -3.91 3.69
CA LEU A 376 -0.83 -3.25 4.97
C LEU A 376 -1.06 -1.73 4.82
N LEU A 377 -0.65 -1.10 3.71
CA LEU A 377 -0.96 0.31 3.42
C LEU A 377 -2.46 0.59 3.31
N VAL A 378 -3.26 -0.43 2.97
CA VAL A 378 -4.72 -0.32 3.00
C VAL A 378 -5.21 0.04 4.40
N PHE A 379 -4.62 -0.53 5.47
CA PHE A 379 -4.94 -0.14 6.84
C PHE A 379 -4.56 1.32 7.13
N GLY A 380 -3.43 1.79 6.57
CA GLY A 380 -3.02 3.20 6.65
C GLY A 380 -4.06 4.14 6.02
N LEU A 381 -4.62 3.77 4.87
CA LEU A 381 -5.70 4.52 4.21
C LEU A 381 -6.99 4.55 5.03
N PHE A 382 -7.40 3.40 5.59
CA PHE A 382 -8.56 3.34 6.49
C PHE A 382 -8.33 4.20 7.74
N TYR A 383 -7.15 4.12 8.34
CA TYR A 383 -6.78 4.98 9.46
C TYR A 383 -6.85 6.46 9.06
N ALA A 384 -6.29 6.84 7.90
CA ALA A 384 -6.33 8.21 7.40
C ALA A 384 -7.77 8.72 7.25
N ALA A 385 -8.73 7.90 6.81
CA ALA A 385 -10.14 8.30 6.72
C ALA A 385 -10.75 8.71 8.07
N TYR A 386 -10.29 8.12 9.18
CA TYR A 386 -10.74 8.41 10.54
C TYR A 386 -9.73 9.22 11.38
N SER A 387 -8.61 9.63 10.80
CA SER A 387 -7.57 10.32 11.53
C SER A 387 -8.03 11.69 11.99
N GLN A 388 -7.38 12.23 13.02
CA GLN A 388 -7.65 13.59 13.47
C GLN A 388 -7.44 14.62 12.35
N ALA A 389 -6.56 14.34 11.37
CA ALA A 389 -6.33 15.20 10.22
C ALA A 389 -7.55 15.31 9.28
N THR A 390 -8.37 14.26 9.21
CA THR A 390 -9.64 14.28 8.46
C THR A 390 -10.78 14.84 9.29
N LEU A 391 -10.87 14.42 10.56
CA LEU A 391 -11.97 14.81 11.45
C LEU A 391 -11.95 16.30 11.81
N SER A 392 -10.76 16.92 11.82
CA SER A 392 -10.60 18.34 12.08
C SER A 392 -11.04 19.25 10.94
N LYS A 393 -11.56 18.72 9.82
CA LYS A 393 -11.91 19.52 8.64
C LYS A 393 -13.41 19.70 8.44
N PHE A 394 -13.81 20.90 8.02
CA PHE A 394 -15.16 21.20 7.51
C PHE A 394 -15.29 20.67 6.10
N ALA A 395 -15.70 19.41 5.97
CA ALA A 395 -16.33 18.95 4.74
C ALA A 395 -17.73 19.59 4.66
N ARG A 396 -17.87 20.64 3.83
CA ARG A 396 -19.17 21.18 3.40
C ARG A 396 -19.65 20.46 2.16
#